data_AF-A0A442M396-F1
#
_entry.id   AF-A0A442M396-F1
#
_cell.length_a   1.000
_cell.length_b   1.000
_cell.length_c   1.000
_cell.angle_alpha   90.00
_cell.angle_beta   90.00
_cell.angle_gamma   90.00
#
_symmetry.space_group_name_H-M   'P 1'
#
loop_
_entity.id
_entity.type
_entity.pdbx_description
1 polymer ?
#
loop_
_entity_poly.entity_id
_entity_poly.type
_entity_poly.pdbx_seq_one_letter_code
_entity_poly.pdbx_strand_id
1 'polypeptide(L)'
;MLVRHNTKLLEQAIDLQVKRSAIPTLQAEAAAHDMIARANAFRRMATGAAIAAAAVGIGVGVWLVFDRDRSVNQPEPPIAQKEPSNPNENQPKETKKPEDRIPRDGAIAEEGKTDRPKSPPNEQPPLPPADPANPDTFDFVKFANRQVTYAGSTWQLESGHHFDSEKDPTWDTAWCYTRGLANTGVEVQVRLVNRPSPTSMPQAPVSSIETLASVGLDDNSARELASRCLWLDEASFAPSDFNMDQERKDAATAAEQLFVQDGWDAMGNDLPGMPVWSVSLEQCQAQCEADRSCLALTYDKKHAACFMKDNASILVRNPDAVMAAKGAIKANLQYSSLVFAKDTVVIGAAYANVRSSYADCVVACAADQRCLGFNFDGPNKMCAMLDSVTSSSPFKGVMSSVKATRS
;
A
#
# COMPACT_ATOMS: atom_id res chain seq x y z
N MET A 1 42.35 72.92 21.16
CA MET A 1 41.32 72.85 20.11
C MET A 1 40.00 72.40 20.74
N LEU A 2 38.86 72.96 20.35
CA LEU A 2 37.55 72.40 20.75
C LEU A 2 37.09 71.39 19.69
N VAL A 3 36.91 70.12 20.10
CA VAL A 3 36.37 69.07 19.22
C VAL A 3 34.85 69.14 19.22
N ARG A 4 34.27 69.86 18.26
CA ARG A 4 32.81 69.83 18.01
C ARG A 4 32.43 68.43 17.51
N HIS A 5 31.73 67.67 18.34
CA HIS A 5 31.20 66.37 17.97
C HIS A 5 29.96 66.56 17.07
N ASN A 6 29.89 65.85 15.94
CA ASN A 6 28.83 66.02 14.95
C ASN A 6 27.62 65.13 15.28
N THR A 7 26.63 65.69 16.00
CA THR A 7 25.49 64.92 16.55
C THR A 7 24.60 64.27 15.50
N LYS A 8 24.58 64.78 14.25
CA LYS A 8 23.74 64.27 13.16
C LYS A 8 23.89 62.77 12.90
N LEU A 9 25.10 62.22 13.05
CA LEU A 9 25.34 60.78 12.85
C LEU A 9 24.71 59.92 13.95
N LEU A 10 24.61 60.44 15.18
CA LEU A 10 23.98 59.75 16.31
C LEU A 10 22.45 59.81 16.18
N GLU A 11 21.91 60.96 15.80
CA GLU A 11 20.48 61.16 15.52
C GLU A 11 19.99 60.23 14.39
N GLN A 12 20.76 60.12 13.30
CA GLN A 12 20.45 59.21 12.19
C GLN A 12 20.53 57.72 12.59
N ALA A 13 21.47 57.33 13.45
CA ALA A 13 21.55 55.95 13.94
C ALA A 13 20.34 55.58 14.81
N ILE A 14 19.87 56.50 15.66
CA ILE A 14 18.73 56.29 16.56
C ILE A 14 17.42 56.18 15.77
N ASP A 15 17.16 57.06 14.80
CA ASP A 15 15.96 57.01 13.96
C ASP A 15 15.85 55.68 13.17
N LEU A 16 16.97 55.15 12.67
CA LEU A 16 17.04 53.88 11.96
C LEU A 16 16.80 52.68 12.90
N GLN A 17 17.24 52.77 14.16
CA GLN A 17 16.97 51.77 15.20
C GLN A 17 15.47 51.76 15.60
N VAL A 18 14.88 52.94 15.81
CA VAL A 18 13.45 53.11 16.18
C VAL A 18 12.53 52.64 15.05
N LYS A 19 12.86 52.94 13.79
CA LYS A 19 12.10 52.45 12.63
C LYS A 19 12.17 50.92 12.47
N ARG A 20 13.23 50.27 12.96
CA ARG A 20 13.32 48.80 12.99
C ARG A 20 12.52 48.17 14.13
N SER A 21 12.44 48.81 15.30
CA SER A 21 11.65 48.28 16.43
C SER A 21 10.15 48.51 16.32
N ALA A 22 9.68 49.39 15.43
CA ALA A 22 8.25 49.58 15.13
C ALA A 22 7.66 48.55 14.13
N ILE A 23 8.48 47.76 13.43
CA ILE A 23 8.01 46.77 12.45
C ILE A 23 7.32 45.57 13.11
N PRO A 24 7.87 44.94 14.18
CA PRO A 24 7.22 43.80 14.84
C PRO A 24 5.85 44.14 15.43
N THR A 25 5.68 45.34 15.98
CA THR A 25 4.42 45.79 16.58
C THR A 25 3.34 46.00 15.53
N LEU A 26 3.66 46.63 14.40
CA LEU A 26 2.70 46.83 13.30
C LEU A 26 2.30 45.49 12.64
N GLN A 27 3.21 44.51 12.58
CA GLN A 27 2.87 43.15 12.11
C GLN A 27 1.98 42.41 13.11
N ALA A 28 2.19 42.57 14.42
CA ALA A 28 1.34 42.00 15.46
C ALA A 28 -0.08 42.61 15.45
N GLU A 29 -0.20 43.93 15.30
CA GLU A 29 -1.48 44.62 15.17
C GLU A 29 -2.22 44.23 13.89
N ALA A 30 -1.53 44.13 12.75
CA ALA A 30 -2.13 43.65 11.50
C ALA A 30 -2.66 42.21 11.63
N ALA A 31 -1.90 41.31 12.27
CA ALA A 31 -2.34 39.94 12.54
C ALA A 31 -3.54 39.87 13.50
N ALA A 32 -3.56 40.70 14.56
CA ALA A 32 -4.69 40.81 15.48
C ALA A 32 -5.95 41.33 14.76
N HIS A 33 -5.82 42.33 13.89
CA HIS A 33 -6.93 42.85 13.09
C HIS A 33 -7.47 41.83 12.07
N ASP A 34 -6.60 41.02 11.43
CA ASP A 34 -7.03 39.92 10.55
C ASP A 34 -7.77 38.82 11.35
N MET A 35 -7.26 38.42 12.53
CA MET A 35 -7.97 37.48 13.41
C MET A 35 -9.36 38.00 13.83
N ILE A 36 -9.46 39.29 14.20
CA ILE A 36 -10.74 39.92 14.56
C ILE A 36 -11.67 40.05 13.34
N ALA A 37 -11.14 40.32 12.14
CA ALA A 37 -11.91 40.35 10.91
C ALA A 37 -12.48 38.97 10.57
N ARG A 38 -11.68 37.90 10.65
CA ARG A 38 -12.10 36.51 10.43
C ARG A 38 -13.14 36.04 11.45
N ALA A 39 -12.96 36.37 12.73
CA ALA A 39 -13.94 36.07 13.78
C ALA A 39 -15.30 36.75 13.53
N ASN A 40 -15.29 38.02 13.09
CA ASN A 40 -16.51 38.74 12.72
C ASN A 40 -17.14 38.22 11.41
N ALA A 41 -16.34 37.75 10.45
CA ALA A 41 -16.84 37.09 9.24
C ALA A 41 -17.61 35.80 9.56
N PHE A 42 -17.06 34.94 10.45
CA PHE A 42 -17.77 33.76 10.96
C PHE A 42 -19.11 34.14 11.61
N ARG A 43 -19.14 35.17 12.45
CA ARG A 43 -20.36 35.62 13.15
C ARG A 43 -21.42 36.21 12.21
N ARG A 44 -21.03 36.73 11.04
CA ARG A 44 -21.94 37.20 9.98
C ARG A 44 -22.43 36.07 9.07
N MET A 45 -21.59 35.08 8.75
CA MET A 45 -22.03 33.91 7.99
C MET A 45 -23.03 33.05 8.78
N ALA A 46 -22.80 32.84 10.09
CA ALA A 46 -23.71 32.10 10.95
C ALA A 46 -25.11 32.75 11.06
N THR A 47 -25.19 34.09 11.06
CA THR A 47 -26.48 34.80 11.12
C THR A 47 -27.16 34.92 9.75
N GLY A 48 -26.40 35.12 8.66
CA GLY A 48 -26.94 35.12 7.30
C GLY A 48 -27.54 33.78 6.88
N ALA A 49 -26.86 32.67 7.18
CA ALA A 49 -27.32 31.32 6.84
C ALA A 49 -28.64 30.95 7.56
N ALA A 50 -28.80 31.36 8.83
CA ALA A 50 -30.03 31.11 9.59
C ALA A 50 -31.26 31.81 8.98
N ILE A 51 -31.09 33.04 8.49
CA ILE A 51 -32.17 33.80 7.84
C ILE A 51 -32.53 33.19 6.47
N ALA A 52 -31.52 32.77 5.69
CA ALA A 52 -31.74 32.12 4.39
C ALA A 52 -32.48 30.77 4.53
N ALA A 53 -32.10 29.94 5.51
CA ALA A 53 -32.76 28.65 5.76
C ALA A 53 -34.24 28.81 6.13
N ALA A 54 -34.57 29.80 6.97
CA ALA A 54 -35.95 30.09 7.35
C ALA A 54 -36.83 30.51 6.15
N ALA A 55 -36.29 31.30 5.22
CA ALA A 55 -37.03 31.74 4.03
C ALA A 55 -37.36 30.58 3.07
N VAL A 56 -36.41 29.66 2.83
CA VAL A 56 -36.61 28.51 1.93
C VAL A 56 -37.56 27.47 2.53
N GLY A 57 -37.48 27.22 3.84
CA GLY A 57 -38.33 26.24 4.52
C GLY A 57 -39.83 26.53 4.42
N ILE A 58 -40.21 27.82 4.47
CA ILE A 58 -41.62 28.25 4.33
C ILE A 58 -42.12 28.05 2.90
N GLY A 59 -41.29 28.29 1.88
CA GLY A 59 -41.68 28.16 0.47
C GLY A 59 -42.00 26.73 0.06
N VAL A 60 -41.19 25.75 0.49
CA VAL A 60 -41.40 24.33 0.13
C VAL A 60 -42.58 23.72 0.89
N GLY A 61 -42.80 24.13 2.15
CA GLY A 61 -43.88 23.60 3.00
C GLY A 61 -45.30 23.87 2.47
N VAL A 62 -45.51 24.93 1.69
CA VAL A 62 -46.83 25.24 1.10
C VAL A 62 -47.11 24.40 -0.15
N TRP A 63 -46.10 24.09 -0.97
CA TRP A 63 -46.29 23.39 -2.24
C TRP A 63 -46.76 21.94 -2.04
N LEU A 64 -46.18 21.23 -1.07
CA LEU A 64 -46.46 19.81 -0.79
C LEU A 64 -47.85 19.53 -0.15
N VAL A 65 -48.64 20.57 0.14
CA VAL A 65 -49.97 20.43 0.76
C VAL A 65 -51.10 20.45 -0.28
N PHE A 66 -50.89 21.06 -1.46
CA PHE A 66 -51.96 21.26 -2.46
C PHE A 66 -52.06 20.18 -3.55
N ASP A 67 -51.08 19.30 -3.68
CA ASP A 67 -51.02 18.29 -4.77
C ASP A 67 -51.59 16.91 -4.37
N ARG A 68 -52.45 16.85 -3.33
CA ARG A 68 -52.94 15.59 -2.73
C ARG A 68 -54.41 15.25 -3.01
N ASP A 69 -55.18 16.13 -3.66
CA ASP A 69 -56.62 15.95 -3.90
C ASP A 69 -57.02 15.92 -5.39
N ARG A 70 -56.54 14.91 -6.14
CA ARG A 70 -57.16 14.57 -7.44
C ARG A 70 -56.97 13.12 -7.92
N SER A 71 -57.74 12.18 -7.38
CA SER A 71 -57.88 10.84 -7.99
C SER A 71 -59.21 10.15 -7.65
N VAL A 72 -60.21 10.30 -8.54
CA VAL A 72 -61.35 9.35 -8.67
C VAL A 72 -61.86 9.35 -10.12
N ASN A 73 -61.86 8.17 -10.75
CA ASN A 73 -62.83 7.59 -11.71
C ASN A 73 -62.19 6.80 -12.88
N GLN A 74 -62.77 5.61 -13.13
CA GLN A 74 -62.47 4.62 -14.17
C GLN A 74 -63.37 4.87 -15.44
N PRO A 75 -63.39 4.06 -16.54
CA PRO A 75 -62.83 2.71 -16.73
C PRO A 75 -62.18 2.35 -18.11
N GLU A 76 -61.71 1.10 -18.18
CA GLU A 76 -61.24 0.30 -19.34
C GLU A 76 -62.27 -0.82 -19.67
N PRO A 77 -62.08 -1.78 -20.62
CA PRO A 77 -61.21 -1.88 -21.82
C PRO A 77 -62.07 -2.20 -23.10
N PRO A 78 -61.55 -2.79 -24.22
CA PRO A 78 -61.41 -4.27 -24.33
C PRO A 78 -60.37 -4.90 -25.32
N ILE A 79 -59.69 -5.97 -24.86
CA ILE A 79 -59.44 -7.29 -25.53
C ILE A 79 -58.59 -7.39 -26.84
N ALA A 80 -57.43 -8.10 -26.76
CA ALA A 80 -56.97 -9.27 -27.59
C ALA A 80 -55.41 -9.41 -27.56
N GLN A 81 -54.76 -10.32 -26.84
CA GLN A 81 -54.58 -11.79 -27.01
C GLN A 81 -53.72 -12.30 -28.21
N LYS A 82 -52.46 -12.66 -27.94
CA LYS A 82 -51.76 -13.97 -28.19
C LYS A 82 -50.30 -13.94 -28.72
N GLU A 83 -49.54 -14.91 -28.20
CA GLU A 83 -48.13 -15.30 -28.44
C GLU A 83 -47.94 -16.11 -29.77
N PRO A 84 -46.74 -16.69 -30.07
CA PRO A 84 -45.38 -16.10 -30.14
C PRO A 84 -44.58 -16.55 -31.40
N SER A 85 -43.48 -15.87 -31.76
CA SER A 85 -42.48 -16.44 -32.68
C SER A 85 -41.11 -15.75 -32.64
N ASN A 86 -40.05 -16.56 -32.73
CA ASN A 86 -38.63 -16.21 -32.88
C ASN A 86 -38.10 -17.02 -34.10
N PRO A 87 -36.89 -16.81 -34.66
CA PRO A 87 -36.01 -15.62 -34.75
C PRO A 87 -35.61 -15.30 -36.22
N ASN A 88 -35.01 -14.13 -36.52
CA ASN A 88 -33.68 -13.99 -37.20
C ASN A 88 -33.30 -12.56 -37.65
N GLU A 89 -31.99 -12.26 -37.53
CA GLU A 89 -31.10 -11.71 -38.57
C GLU A 89 -31.54 -10.50 -39.44
N ASN A 90 -31.01 -9.29 -39.16
CA ASN A 90 -29.96 -8.68 -40.00
C ASN A 90 -29.36 -7.36 -39.45
N GLN A 91 -28.20 -6.98 -39.99
CA GLN A 91 -27.47 -5.72 -39.74
C GLN A 91 -27.49 -4.83 -41.00
N PRO A 92 -27.46 -3.49 -40.87
CA PRO A 92 -26.87 -2.64 -41.92
C PRO A 92 -25.61 -1.86 -41.48
N LYS A 93 -24.75 -1.54 -42.45
CA LYS A 93 -23.49 -0.76 -42.34
C LYS A 93 -23.61 0.64 -42.98
N GLU A 94 -22.66 1.53 -42.66
CA GLU A 94 -21.90 2.53 -43.47
C GLU A 94 -20.94 3.27 -42.49
N THR A 95 -19.88 4.04 -42.79
CA THR A 95 -19.14 4.55 -43.98
C THR A 95 -17.69 4.80 -43.51
N LYS A 96 -16.59 4.70 -44.29
CA LYS A 96 -16.37 4.04 -45.59
C LYS A 96 -14.88 3.61 -45.78
N LYS A 97 -14.00 4.48 -46.32
CA LYS A 97 -12.55 4.29 -46.67
C LYS A 97 -12.01 5.60 -47.34
N PRO A 98 -10.81 5.73 -47.98
CA PRO A 98 -9.73 4.79 -48.37
C PRO A 98 -8.39 5.09 -47.64
N GLU A 99 -7.21 4.45 -47.80
CA GLU A 99 -6.59 3.45 -48.74
C GLU A 99 -5.91 3.97 -50.05
N ASP A 100 -4.63 3.66 -50.24
CA ASP A 100 -4.00 3.40 -51.56
C ASP A 100 -2.75 2.47 -51.43
N ARG A 101 -2.09 2.09 -52.54
CA ARG A 101 -1.22 0.89 -52.66
C ARG A 101 0.22 1.11 -53.22
N ILE A 102 1.00 0.03 -53.13
CA ILE A 102 2.40 -0.18 -53.56
C ILE A 102 2.56 -0.32 -55.09
N PRO A 103 3.78 -0.12 -55.65
CA PRO A 103 4.50 -1.25 -56.29
C PRO A 103 6.02 -1.30 -55.99
N ARG A 104 6.75 -2.29 -56.55
CA ARG A 104 8.10 -2.70 -56.11
C ARG A 104 9.09 -3.00 -57.26
N ASP A 105 10.38 -2.71 -57.00
CA ASP A 105 11.63 -3.02 -57.76
C ASP A 105 11.76 -2.35 -59.16
N GLY A 106 12.96 -2.08 -59.71
CA GLY A 106 14.33 -2.24 -59.18
C GLY A 106 15.44 -1.95 -60.23
N ALA A 107 16.65 -2.49 -60.00
CA ALA A 107 17.83 -2.60 -60.89
C ALA A 107 18.79 -1.39 -61.16
N ILE A 108 20.00 -1.51 -60.56
CA ILE A 108 21.37 -1.26 -61.11
C ILE A 108 21.83 0.18 -61.49
N ALA A 109 22.87 0.64 -60.77
CA ALA A 109 24.03 1.41 -61.29
C ALA A 109 25.24 1.23 -60.32
N GLU A 110 26.48 1.50 -60.77
CA GLU A 110 27.73 1.15 -60.05
C GLU A 110 28.70 2.33 -59.78
N GLU A 111 29.81 2.02 -59.10
CA GLU A 111 31.04 2.80 -58.84
C GLU A 111 31.04 3.94 -57.79
N GLY A 112 32.16 4.02 -57.04
CA GLY A 112 32.39 4.98 -55.95
C GLY A 112 33.47 4.54 -54.94
N LYS A 113 34.74 4.44 -55.37
CA LYS A 113 35.83 3.76 -54.63
C LYS A 113 36.81 4.74 -53.95
N THR A 114 37.01 4.62 -52.63
CA THR A 114 38.20 5.16 -51.92
C THR A 114 38.52 4.43 -50.60
N ASP A 115 39.61 3.67 -50.63
CA ASP A 115 40.64 3.31 -49.63
C ASP A 115 40.43 3.38 -48.09
N ARG A 116 41.00 2.36 -47.43
CA ARG A 116 41.03 2.12 -45.96
C ARG A 116 42.48 2.03 -45.45
N PRO A 117 42.79 2.57 -44.26
CA PRO A 117 43.47 1.80 -43.18
C PRO A 117 43.05 2.27 -41.75
N LYS A 118 43.45 1.70 -40.60
CA LYS A 118 43.77 0.33 -40.09
C LYS A 118 43.77 0.41 -38.54
N SER A 119 43.65 -0.64 -37.71
CA SER A 119 43.43 -2.07 -37.99
C SER A 119 42.22 -2.66 -37.23
N PRO A 120 42.26 -3.05 -35.92
CA PRO A 120 41.46 -4.22 -35.51
C PRO A 120 40.60 -4.07 -34.23
N PRO A 121 39.30 -4.44 -34.30
CA PRO A 121 38.59 -5.06 -33.17
C PRO A 121 39.18 -6.44 -32.83
N ASN A 122 39.01 -6.90 -31.59
CA ASN A 122 39.47 -8.22 -31.17
C ASN A 122 38.59 -9.34 -31.77
N GLU A 123 39.20 -10.38 -32.33
CA GLU A 123 38.51 -11.45 -33.06
C GLU A 123 38.16 -12.61 -32.11
N GLN A 124 36.96 -12.57 -31.54
CA GLN A 124 36.42 -13.64 -30.71
C GLN A 124 35.69 -14.65 -31.62
N PRO A 125 36.02 -15.96 -31.58
CA PRO A 125 35.41 -16.95 -32.48
C PRO A 125 33.87 -16.99 -32.34
N PRO A 126 33.12 -17.27 -33.42
CA PRO A 126 31.69 -17.50 -33.32
C PRO A 126 31.40 -18.70 -32.39
N LEU A 127 30.50 -18.49 -31.43
CA LEU A 127 29.89 -19.60 -30.70
C LEU A 127 29.17 -20.53 -31.70
N PRO A 128 29.32 -21.86 -31.60
CA PRO A 128 28.54 -22.78 -32.41
C PRO A 128 27.05 -22.63 -32.07
N PRO A 129 26.14 -22.91 -33.03
CA PRO A 129 24.71 -22.88 -32.76
C PRO A 129 24.36 -23.95 -31.70
N ALA A 130 23.62 -23.55 -30.66
CA ALA A 130 23.23 -24.43 -29.57
C ALA A 130 22.34 -25.59 -30.08
N ASP A 131 22.75 -26.82 -29.80
CA ASP A 131 21.94 -28.01 -30.03
C ASP A 131 20.99 -28.20 -28.83
N PRO A 132 19.66 -28.19 -29.01
CA PRO A 132 18.71 -28.37 -27.90
C PRO A 132 18.73 -29.78 -27.27
N ALA A 133 19.56 -30.71 -27.76
CA ALA A 133 19.67 -32.08 -27.25
C ALA A 133 20.92 -32.36 -26.37
N ASN A 134 21.87 -31.43 -26.23
CA ASN A 134 23.15 -31.70 -25.54
C ASN A 134 23.55 -30.58 -24.55
N PRO A 135 23.70 -30.85 -23.25
CA PRO A 135 24.06 -29.83 -22.26
C PRO A 135 25.56 -29.55 -22.20
N ASP A 136 25.93 -28.27 -22.01
CA ASP A 136 27.32 -27.88 -21.78
C ASP A 136 27.87 -28.51 -20.50
N THR A 137 29.01 -29.20 -20.61
CA THR A 137 29.69 -29.84 -19.46
C THR A 137 30.94 -29.08 -19.06
N PHE A 138 30.97 -28.59 -17.83
CA PHE A 138 32.16 -28.04 -17.18
C PHE A 138 32.31 -28.69 -15.80
N ASP A 139 33.54 -29.10 -15.45
CA ASP A 139 33.88 -29.71 -14.15
C ASP A 139 32.94 -30.88 -13.75
N PHE A 140 32.76 -31.83 -14.68
CA PHE A 140 31.81 -32.95 -14.63
C PHE A 140 30.32 -32.61 -14.40
N VAL A 141 29.94 -31.33 -14.28
CA VAL A 141 28.55 -30.90 -14.13
C VAL A 141 27.77 -31.07 -15.44
N LYS A 142 26.53 -31.55 -15.33
CA LYS A 142 25.55 -31.59 -16.43
C LYS A 142 24.33 -30.73 -16.08
N PHE A 143 23.91 -29.87 -16.99
CA PHE A 143 22.78 -28.95 -16.79
C PHE A 143 21.51 -29.41 -17.52
N ALA A 144 20.34 -29.01 -17.01
CA ALA A 144 19.04 -29.20 -17.64
C ALA A 144 18.19 -27.93 -17.48
N ASN A 145 17.56 -27.48 -18.57
CA ASN A 145 16.89 -26.17 -18.63
C ASN A 145 15.39 -26.31 -18.91
N ARG A 146 14.56 -25.49 -18.25
CA ARG A 146 13.10 -25.46 -18.45
C ARG A 146 12.52 -24.07 -18.28
N GLN A 147 11.78 -23.61 -19.30
CA GLN A 147 10.91 -22.45 -19.16
C GLN A 147 9.55 -22.86 -18.58
N VAL A 148 9.04 -22.11 -17.60
CA VAL A 148 7.73 -22.37 -16.96
C VAL A 148 6.94 -21.09 -16.71
N THR A 149 5.61 -21.16 -16.77
CA THR A 149 4.74 -20.06 -16.37
C THR A 149 4.20 -20.29 -14.96
N TYR A 150 4.31 -19.28 -14.09
CA TYR A 150 3.82 -19.30 -12.71
C TYR A 150 3.50 -17.88 -12.23
N ALA A 151 2.39 -17.71 -11.52
CA ALA A 151 1.88 -16.42 -11.03
C ALA A 151 1.74 -15.31 -12.10
N GLY A 152 1.50 -15.70 -13.37
CA GLY A 152 1.43 -14.77 -14.51
C GLY A 152 2.78 -14.42 -15.14
N SER A 153 3.89 -14.79 -14.51
CA SER A 153 5.25 -14.57 -15.00
C SER A 153 5.84 -15.82 -15.65
N THR A 154 6.81 -15.62 -16.56
CA THR A 154 7.59 -16.69 -17.18
C THR A 154 8.98 -16.76 -16.55
N TRP A 155 9.34 -17.94 -16.04
CA TRP A 155 10.56 -18.21 -15.30
C TRP A 155 11.46 -19.16 -16.09
N GLN A 156 12.77 -18.97 -15.97
CA GLN A 156 13.79 -19.87 -16.52
C GLN A 156 14.42 -20.67 -15.40
N LEU A 157 14.19 -21.98 -15.37
CA LEU A 157 14.75 -22.88 -14.38
C LEU A 157 15.95 -23.62 -14.97
N GLU A 158 17.11 -23.48 -14.33
CA GLU A 158 18.34 -24.20 -14.67
C GLU A 158 18.67 -25.15 -13.52
N SER A 159 18.85 -26.44 -13.84
CA SER A 159 19.12 -27.52 -12.89
C SER A 159 20.49 -28.13 -13.18
N GLY A 160 21.44 -28.03 -12.24
CA GLY A 160 22.79 -28.58 -12.37
C GLY A 160 22.97 -29.85 -11.56
N HIS A 161 23.78 -30.78 -12.06
CA HIS A 161 24.05 -32.09 -11.47
C HIS A 161 25.57 -32.36 -11.52
N HIS A 162 26.23 -32.44 -10.38
CA HIS A 162 27.66 -32.73 -10.24
C HIS A 162 27.91 -34.24 -10.17
N PHE A 163 28.98 -34.71 -10.79
CA PHE A 163 29.46 -36.11 -10.72
C PHE A 163 30.92 -36.07 -10.27
N ASP A 164 31.33 -36.89 -9.30
CA ASP A 164 32.74 -36.98 -8.86
C ASP A 164 33.67 -37.47 -10.00
N SER A 165 33.13 -38.19 -10.99
CA SER A 165 33.81 -38.54 -12.24
C SER A 165 32.86 -38.64 -13.44
N GLU A 166 33.39 -38.36 -14.64
CA GLU A 166 32.71 -38.59 -15.93
C GLU A 166 32.15 -40.02 -16.10
N LYS A 167 32.75 -41.00 -15.41
CA LYS A 167 32.40 -42.42 -15.49
C LYS A 167 31.28 -42.85 -14.54
N ASP A 168 30.88 -42.00 -13.61
CA ASP A 168 29.91 -42.39 -12.59
C ASP A 168 28.49 -42.45 -13.17
N PRO A 169 27.73 -43.52 -12.90
CA PRO A 169 26.42 -43.77 -13.51
C PRO A 169 25.32 -42.88 -12.94
N THR A 170 25.61 -42.10 -11.90
CA THR A 170 24.70 -41.20 -11.21
C THR A 170 25.48 -39.98 -10.71
N TRP A 171 24.76 -38.92 -10.40
CA TRP A 171 25.31 -37.67 -9.87
C TRP A 171 25.37 -37.70 -8.34
N ASP A 172 26.27 -36.94 -7.74
CA ASP A 172 26.49 -36.93 -6.28
C ASP A 172 25.69 -35.81 -5.60
N THR A 173 25.63 -34.63 -6.22
CA THR A 173 24.75 -33.54 -5.78
C THR A 173 24.06 -32.87 -6.97
N ALA A 174 22.84 -32.38 -6.75
CA ALA A 174 22.10 -31.61 -7.75
C ALA A 174 21.45 -30.37 -7.13
N TRP A 175 21.18 -29.36 -7.95
CA TRP A 175 20.52 -28.12 -7.52
C TRP A 175 19.69 -27.55 -8.67
N CYS A 176 18.71 -26.71 -8.35
CA CYS A 176 17.98 -25.94 -9.34
C CYS A 176 17.78 -24.50 -8.89
N TYR A 177 17.84 -23.58 -9.84
CA TYR A 177 17.81 -22.15 -9.62
C TYR A 177 17.11 -21.42 -10.76
N THR A 178 16.74 -20.16 -10.52
CA THR A 178 16.27 -19.21 -11.54
C THR A 178 17.17 -17.97 -11.52
N ARG A 179 17.22 -17.21 -12.62
CA ARG A 179 17.75 -15.84 -12.63
C ARG A 179 16.60 -14.85 -12.78
N GLY A 180 16.71 -13.68 -12.17
CA GLY A 180 15.69 -12.63 -12.24
C GLY A 180 16.30 -11.27 -11.96
N LEU A 181 15.72 -10.21 -12.53
CA LEU A 181 16.10 -8.85 -12.19
C LEU A 181 15.56 -8.52 -10.79
N ALA A 182 16.46 -8.18 -9.87
CA ALA A 182 16.07 -7.71 -8.56
C ALA A 182 15.50 -6.27 -8.62
N ASN A 183 14.84 -5.84 -7.55
CA ASN A 183 14.32 -4.47 -7.37
C ASN A 183 15.37 -3.35 -7.55
N THR A 184 16.66 -3.68 -7.56
CA THR A 184 17.80 -2.79 -7.83
C THR A 184 18.20 -2.68 -9.32
N GLY A 185 17.58 -3.48 -10.20
CA GLY A 185 17.95 -3.60 -11.61
C GLY A 185 19.13 -4.54 -11.91
N VAL A 186 19.65 -5.25 -10.89
CA VAL A 186 20.74 -6.23 -11.03
C VAL A 186 20.16 -7.63 -11.24
N GLU A 187 20.73 -8.44 -12.14
CA GLU A 187 20.36 -9.85 -12.24
C GLU A 187 20.88 -10.63 -11.02
N VAL A 188 19.97 -11.33 -10.33
CA VAL A 188 20.25 -12.14 -9.15
C VAL A 188 19.95 -13.61 -9.46
N GLN A 189 20.92 -14.47 -9.12
CA GLN A 189 20.75 -15.92 -9.16
C GLN A 189 20.06 -16.39 -7.87
N VAL A 190 18.87 -16.97 -8.01
CA VAL A 190 18.06 -17.46 -6.89
C VAL A 190 18.09 -18.98 -6.87
N ARG A 191 18.80 -19.57 -5.90
CA ARG A 191 18.82 -21.01 -5.67
C ARG A 191 17.49 -21.41 -5.05
N LEU A 192 16.69 -22.15 -5.82
CA LEU A 192 15.35 -22.60 -5.41
C LEU A 192 15.48 -23.84 -4.53
N VAL A 193 16.24 -24.83 -4.98
CA VAL A 193 16.33 -26.15 -4.34
C VAL A 193 17.72 -26.76 -4.46
N ASN A 194 18.13 -27.49 -3.43
CA ASN A 194 19.37 -28.28 -3.37
C ASN A 194 19.02 -29.73 -3.04
N ARG A 195 19.66 -30.71 -3.68
CA ARG A 195 19.42 -32.14 -3.47
C ARG A 195 20.76 -32.84 -3.19
N PRO A 196 21.07 -33.13 -1.90
CA PRO A 196 22.38 -33.67 -1.50
C PRO A 196 22.76 -35.07 -2.00
N SER A 197 21.84 -35.85 -2.60
CA SER A 197 22.14 -37.13 -3.27
C SER A 197 20.92 -37.61 -4.10
N PRO A 198 21.08 -38.60 -5.00
CA PRO A 198 19.97 -39.24 -5.73
C PRO A 198 18.92 -39.94 -4.87
N THR A 199 19.17 -40.11 -3.57
CA THR A 199 18.23 -40.71 -2.60
C THR A 199 17.77 -39.72 -1.52
N SER A 200 18.33 -38.50 -1.48
CA SER A 200 17.96 -37.51 -0.48
C SER A 200 16.60 -36.86 -0.78
N MET A 201 15.91 -36.46 0.29
CA MET A 201 14.85 -35.47 0.20
C MET A 201 15.46 -34.12 -0.21
N PRO A 202 14.92 -33.45 -1.24
CA PRO A 202 15.41 -32.13 -1.64
C PRO A 202 15.11 -31.06 -0.58
N GLN A 203 15.99 -30.06 -0.50
CA GLN A 203 15.93 -28.94 0.44
C GLN A 203 15.51 -27.67 -0.30
N ALA A 204 14.42 -27.02 0.12
CA ALA A 204 13.96 -25.77 -0.47
C ALA A 204 13.09 -24.95 0.51
N PRO A 205 13.13 -23.61 0.47
CA PRO A 205 13.99 -22.78 -0.41
C PRO A 205 15.43 -22.67 0.09
N VAL A 206 16.39 -22.51 -0.83
CA VAL A 206 17.83 -22.36 -0.49
C VAL A 206 18.23 -20.90 -0.33
N SER A 207 17.89 -20.03 -1.29
CA SER A 207 18.14 -18.58 -1.20
C SER A 207 17.41 -17.94 0.00
N SER A 208 18.02 -16.93 0.61
CA SER A 208 17.47 -16.24 1.79
C SER A 208 16.16 -15.50 1.48
N ILE A 209 15.38 -15.16 2.51
CA ILE A 209 14.09 -14.48 2.37
C ILE A 209 14.24 -13.13 1.63
N GLU A 210 15.31 -12.38 1.92
CA GLU A 210 15.65 -11.12 1.25
C GLU A 210 16.03 -11.36 -0.22
N THR A 211 16.74 -12.46 -0.49
CA THR A 211 17.13 -12.85 -1.86
C THR A 211 15.90 -13.21 -2.69
N LEU A 212 14.94 -13.96 -2.12
CA LEU A 212 13.65 -14.27 -2.75
C LEU A 212 12.85 -12.98 -2.99
N ALA A 213 12.65 -12.18 -1.95
CA ALA A 213 11.88 -10.93 -2.02
C ALA A 213 12.49 -9.91 -3.01
N SER A 214 13.81 -9.95 -3.23
CA SER A 214 14.49 -9.08 -4.18
C SER A 214 13.98 -9.24 -5.61
N VAL A 215 13.54 -10.46 -6.01
CA VAL A 215 12.99 -10.78 -7.35
C VAL A 215 11.47 -11.02 -7.32
N GLY A 216 10.78 -10.65 -6.24
CA GLY A 216 9.34 -10.83 -6.10
C GLY A 216 8.89 -12.27 -5.77
N LEU A 217 9.76 -13.08 -5.16
CA LEU A 217 9.43 -14.41 -4.62
C LEU A 217 9.27 -14.38 -3.10
N ASP A 218 8.50 -15.34 -2.59
CA ASP A 218 8.38 -15.72 -1.19
C ASP A 218 8.76 -17.22 -1.03
N ASP A 219 8.77 -17.72 0.21
CA ASP A 219 9.11 -19.13 0.47
C ASP A 219 8.16 -20.12 -0.24
N ASN A 220 6.89 -19.74 -0.46
CA ASN A 220 5.89 -20.61 -1.08
C ASN A 220 6.07 -20.70 -2.60
N SER A 221 6.18 -19.55 -3.27
CA SER A 221 6.46 -19.45 -4.70
C SER A 221 7.82 -20.03 -5.05
N ALA A 222 8.83 -19.92 -4.18
CA ALA A 222 10.11 -20.60 -4.36
C ALA A 222 9.97 -22.14 -4.36
N ARG A 223 9.16 -22.73 -3.47
CA ARG A 223 8.86 -24.18 -3.50
C ARG A 223 7.97 -24.59 -4.69
N GLU A 224 7.07 -23.72 -5.14
CA GLU A 224 6.25 -23.90 -6.35
C GLU A 224 7.04 -23.77 -7.66
N LEU A 225 8.20 -23.12 -7.67
CA LEU A 225 9.15 -23.16 -8.78
C LEU A 225 10.09 -24.37 -8.67
N ALA A 226 10.53 -24.71 -7.45
CA ALA A 226 11.36 -25.90 -7.18
C ALA A 226 10.69 -27.21 -7.64
N SER A 227 9.37 -27.35 -7.49
CA SER A 227 8.60 -28.51 -7.96
C SER A 227 8.57 -28.68 -9.49
N ARG A 228 9.06 -27.69 -10.24
CA ARG A 228 9.02 -27.66 -11.72
C ARG A 228 10.38 -27.85 -12.37
N CYS A 229 11.45 -27.91 -11.58
CA CYS A 229 12.82 -28.20 -12.02
C CYS A 229 12.92 -29.55 -12.74
N LEU A 230 13.97 -29.74 -13.54
CA LEU A 230 14.21 -31.00 -14.26
C LEU A 230 15.42 -31.71 -13.65
N TRP A 231 15.24 -32.99 -13.32
CA TRP A 231 16.28 -33.81 -12.71
C TRP A 231 16.71 -34.93 -13.66
N LEU A 232 18.01 -35.22 -13.73
CA LEU A 232 18.56 -36.23 -14.65
C LEU A 232 18.21 -37.68 -14.28
N ASP A 233 17.69 -37.91 -13.07
CA ASP A 233 17.13 -39.18 -12.60
C ASP A 233 15.59 -39.28 -12.80
N GLU A 234 15.01 -38.37 -13.60
CA GLU A 234 13.57 -38.25 -13.86
C GLU A 234 12.69 -38.06 -12.61
N ALA A 235 13.31 -37.71 -11.47
CA ALA A 235 12.60 -37.46 -10.21
C ALA A 235 11.61 -36.28 -10.33
N SER A 236 10.55 -36.33 -9.52
CA SER A 236 9.52 -35.30 -9.45
C SER A 236 9.08 -35.12 -8.00
N PHE A 237 8.84 -33.86 -7.60
CA PHE A 237 8.59 -33.48 -6.21
C PHE A 237 7.44 -32.47 -6.13
N ALA A 238 6.49 -32.71 -5.24
CA ALA A 238 5.48 -31.73 -4.87
C ALA A 238 6.08 -30.67 -3.93
N PRO A 239 5.47 -29.46 -3.81
CA PRO A 239 5.91 -28.42 -2.87
C PRO A 239 5.94 -28.83 -1.38
N SER A 240 5.30 -29.96 -1.04
CA SER A 240 5.29 -30.63 0.27
C SER A 240 6.54 -31.47 0.56
N ASP A 241 7.24 -31.90 -0.49
CA ASP A 241 8.28 -32.93 -0.39
C ASP A 241 9.66 -32.30 -0.10
N PHE A 242 9.73 -30.97 -0.18
CA PHE A 242 10.90 -30.17 0.14
C PHE A 242 11.05 -29.95 1.64
N ASN A 243 12.22 -30.29 2.17
CA ASN A 243 12.57 -29.97 3.54
C ASN A 243 13.11 -28.53 3.63
N MET A 244 12.40 -27.64 4.35
CA MET A 244 12.92 -26.32 4.71
C MET A 244 13.94 -26.43 5.86
N ASP A 245 14.95 -25.57 5.88
CA ASP A 245 15.87 -25.47 7.02
C ASP A 245 15.12 -25.12 8.32
N GLN A 246 15.54 -25.67 9.46
CA GLN A 246 14.77 -25.56 10.70
C GLN A 246 14.60 -24.11 11.15
N GLU A 247 15.65 -23.30 11.08
CA GLU A 247 15.61 -21.86 11.38
C GLU A 247 14.57 -21.12 10.51
N ARG A 248 14.41 -21.51 9.25
CA ARG A 248 13.40 -20.94 8.34
C ARG A 248 11.99 -21.41 8.70
N LYS A 249 11.81 -22.67 9.11
CA LYS A 249 10.53 -23.16 9.67
C LYS A 249 10.15 -22.42 10.95
N ASP A 250 11.11 -22.22 11.84
CA ASP A 250 10.92 -21.53 13.12
C ASP A 250 10.59 -20.05 12.88
N ALA A 251 11.28 -19.39 11.94
CA ALA A 251 10.98 -18.02 11.52
C ALA A 251 9.60 -17.88 10.87
N ALA A 252 9.20 -18.79 9.97
CA ALA A 252 7.87 -18.79 9.37
C ALA A 252 6.76 -19.05 10.42
N THR A 253 7.00 -19.96 11.35
CA THR A 253 6.08 -20.24 12.47
C THR A 253 5.93 -19.02 13.38
N ALA A 254 7.05 -18.37 13.74
CA ALA A 254 7.05 -17.15 14.53
C ALA A 254 6.44 -15.95 13.78
N ALA A 255 6.49 -15.93 12.44
CA ALA A 255 5.89 -14.90 11.60
C ALA A 255 4.36 -15.01 11.57
N GLU A 256 3.78 -16.22 11.50
CA GLU A 256 2.33 -16.42 11.59
C GLU A 256 1.79 -16.35 13.03
N GLN A 257 2.61 -16.70 14.04
CA GLN A 257 2.17 -16.70 15.44
C GLN A 257 1.69 -15.31 15.89
N LEU A 258 0.50 -15.26 16.47
CA LEU A 258 -0.04 -14.07 17.13
C LEU A 258 0.73 -13.78 18.43
N PHE A 259 1.27 -12.57 18.56
CA PHE A 259 1.55 -11.98 19.87
C PHE A 259 0.33 -11.17 20.31
N VAL A 260 0.03 -11.16 21.62
CA VAL A 260 -1.19 -10.59 22.20
C VAL A 260 -0.83 -9.52 23.22
N GLN A 261 -1.59 -8.42 23.28
CA GLN A 261 -1.47 -7.38 24.32
C GLN A 261 -2.85 -6.92 24.82
N ASP A 262 -3.07 -7.01 26.12
CA ASP A 262 -4.27 -6.44 26.77
C ASP A 262 -4.14 -4.93 26.98
N GLY A 263 -5.26 -4.20 26.89
CA GLY A 263 -5.31 -2.75 27.10
C GLY A 263 -4.81 -1.92 25.90
N TRP A 264 -4.69 -2.54 24.73
CA TRP A 264 -4.23 -1.94 23.48
C TRP A 264 -5.15 -2.28 22.30
N ASP A 265 -5.22 -1.36 21.35
CA ASP A 265 -6.00 -1.40 20.10
C ASP A 265 -5.03 -1.21 18.92
N ALA A 266 -5.12 -2.09 17.91
CA ALA A 266 -4.30 -2.05 16.70
C ALA A 266 -4.92 -1.13 15.63
N MET A 267 -4.33 0.04 15.43
CA MET A 267 -4.72 0.97 14.37
C MET A 267 -4.17 0.50 13.01
N GLY A 268 -5.09 0.25 12.09
CA GLY A 268 -4.87 -0.30 10.76
C GLY A 268 -6.21 -0.61 10.06
N ASN A 269 -6.16 -1.06 8.81
CA ASN A 269 -7.36 -1.28 7.99
C ASN A 269 -8.13 -2.53 8.42
N ASP A 270 -9.42 -2.38 8.74
CA ASP A 270 -10.32 -3.51 8.97
C ASP A 270 -10.62 -4.29 7.68
N LEU A 271 -10.69 -5.61 7.77
CA LEU A 271 -11.08 -6.50 6.68
C LEU A 271 -12.56 -6.28 6.27
N PRO A 272 -12.94 -6.67 5.04
CA PRO A 272 -14.34 -6.59 4.60
C PRO A 272 -15.30 -7.34 5.54
N GLY A 273 -16.39 -6.68 5.94
CA GLY A 273 -17.42 -7.26 6.81
C GLY A 273 -17.15 -7.16 8.32
N MET A 274 -16.07 -6.50 8.74
CA MET A 274 -15.80 -6.26 10.17
C MET A 274 -16.74 -5.22 10.82
N PRO A 275 -16.94 -5.28 12.15
CA PRO A 275 -16.48 -6.34 13.05
C PRO A 275 -17.36 -7.59 13.02
N VAL A 276 -16.77 -8.74 13.33
CA VAL A 276 -17.53 -9.96 13.65
C VAL A 276 -18.06 -9.83 15.07
N TRP A 277 -19.37 -9.96 15.26
CA TRP A 277 -20.04 -9.80 16.56
C TRP A 277 -20.26 -11.13 17.27
N SER A 278 -20.35 -11.08 18.61
CA SER A 278 -20.71 -12.22 19.47
C SER A 278 -19.75 -13.41 19.37
N VAL A 279 -18.46 -13.12 19.16
CA VAL A 279 -17.36 -14.09 19.23
C VAL A 279 -16.53 -13.88 20.49
N SER A 280 -15.81 -14.89 20.94
CA SER A 280 -14.81 -14.76 22.01
C SER A 280 -13.45 -14.26 21.47
N LEU A 281 -12.52 -13.91 22.38
CA LEU A 281 -11.16 -13.54 22.01
C LEU A 281 -10.43 -14.68 21.29
N GLU A 282 -10.58 -15.90 21.79
CA GLU A 282 -9.95 -17.11 21.25
C GLU A 282 -10.52 -17.45 19.86
N GLN A 283 -11.83 -17.25 19.67
CA GLN A 283 -12.47 -17.37 18.36
C GLN A 283 -12.00 -16.28 17.38
N CYS A 284 -11.79 -15.05 17.85
CA CYS A 284 -11.24 -13.95 17.06
C CYS A 284 -9.79 -14.22 16.62
N GLN A 285 -8.96 -14.74 17.53
CA GLN A 285 -7.58 -15.18 17.26
C GLN A 285 -7.54 -16.32 16.24
N ALA A 286 -8.29 -17.40 16.46
CA ALA A 286 -8.32 -18.55 15.55
C ALA A 286 -8.82 -18.20 14.14
N GLN A 287 -9.73 -17.24 13.99
CA GLN A 287 -10.15 -16.72 12.68
C GLN A 287 -9.01 -15.94 11.99
N CYS A 288 -8.27 -15.11 12.71
CA CYS A 288 -7.12 -14.36 12.17
C CYS A 288 -5.90 -15.26 11.85
N GLU A 289 -5.71 -16.35 12.59
CA GLU A 289 -4.68 -17.35 12.29
C GLU A 289 -5.04 -18.16 11.03
N ALA A 290 -6.34 -18.50 10.85
CA ALA A 290 -6.82 -19.20 9.65
C ALA A 290 -6.85 -18.30 8.39
N ASP A 291 -7.08 -17.00 8.53
CA ASP A 291 -7.10 -16.05 7.41
C ASP A 291 -5.70 -15.49 7.10
N ARG A 292 -5.18 -15.80 5.92
CA ARG A 292 -3.88 -15.27 5.44
C ARG A 292 -3.90 -13.77 5.16
N SER A 293 -5.07 -13.16 4.98
CA SER A 293 -5.21 -11.72 4.84
C SER A 293 -5.25 -11.00 6.19
N CYS A 294 -5.47 -11.70 7.30
CA CYS A 294 -5.40 -11.10 8.63
C CYS A 294 -3.95 -11.05 9.13
N LEU A 295 -3.43 -9.83 9.36
CA LEU A 295 -2.13 -9.59 9.99
C LEU A 295 -2.26 -9.04 11.41
N ALA A 296 -3.40 -8.44 11.76
CA ALA A 296 -3.72 -7.96 13.11
C ALA A 296 -5.20 -8.11 13.44
N LEU A 297 -5.52 -8.04 14.72
CA LEU A 297 -6.87 -7.88 15.23
C LEU A 297 -6.93 -6.91 16.42
N THR A 298 -8.09 -6.27 16.59
CA THR A 298 -8.54 -5.72 17.87
C THR A 298 -9.81 -6.46 18.30
N TYR A 299 -9.85 -6.94 19.53
CA TYR A 299 -11.03 -7.50 20.17
C TYR A 299 -11.56 -6.53 21.23
N ASP A 300 -12.80 -6.09 21.05
CA ASP A 300 -13.54 -5.26 22.01
C ASP A 300 -14.18 -6.16 23.07
N LYS A 301 -13.64 -6.12 24.30
CA LYS A 301 -14.09 -6.94 25.44
C LYS A 301 -15.49 -6.56 25.93
N LYS A 302 -15.95 -5.34 25.64
CA LYS A 302 -17.21 -4.77 26.14
C LYS A 302 -18.39 -5.10 25.23
N HIS A 303 -18.14 -5.21 23.92
CA HIS A 303 -19.17 -5.52 22.92
C HIS A 303 -19.03 -6.91 22.30
N ALA A 304 -18.02 -7.70 22.69
CA ALA A 304 -17.68 -9.01 22.13
C ALA A 304 -17.55 -8.95 20.59
N ALA A 305 -16.76 -7.99 20.12
CA ALA A 305 -16.63 -7.64 18.71
C ALA A 305 -15.17 -7.76 18.24
N CYS A 306 -14.96 -8.48 17.15
CA CYS A 306 -13.65 -8.78 16.57
C CYS A 306 -13.41 -7.96 15.30
N PHE A 307 -12.39 -7.12 15.30
CA PHE A 307 -11.95 -6.28 14.20
C PHE A 307 -10.64 -6.87 13.62
N MET A 308 -10.76 -7.83 12.70
CA MET A 308 -9.62 -8.40 11.96
C MET A 308 -9.14 -7.45 10.86
N LYS A 309 -7.83 -7.39 10.60
CA LYS A 309 -7.20 -6.30 9.85
C LYS A 309 -6.12 -6.77 8.88
N ASP A 310 -6.07 -6.17 7.68
CA ASP A 310 -5.03 -6.46 6.68
C ASP A 310 -3.66 -5.86 7.04
N ASN A 311 -3.64 -4.88 7.94
CA ASN A 311 -2.43 -4.29 8.49
C ASN A 311 -2.67 -3.76 9.91
N ALA A 312 -1.57 -3.48 10.60
CA ALA A 312 -1.56 -2.50 11.68
C ALA A 312 -0.17 -1.83 11.73
N SER A 313 -0.14 -0.57 12.15
CA SER A 313 1.10 0.21 12.25
C SER A 313 1.29 0.86 13.62
N ILE A 314 0.20 1.13 14.34
CA ILE A 314 0.20 1.89 15.59
C ILE A 314 -0.65 1.19 16.62
N LEU A 315 -0.16 1.10 17.86
CA LEU A 315 -0.91 0.60 19.01
C LEU A 315 -1.40 1.78 19.86
N VAL A 316 -2.70 1.85 20.08
CA VAL A 316 -3.39 2.87 20.89
C VAL A 316 -3.82 2.27 22.21
N ARG A 317 -3.66 3.00 23.32
CA ARG A 317 -4.10 2.53 24.64
C ARG A 317 -5.63 2.58 24.73
N ASN A 318 -6.25 1.41 24.91
CA ASN A 318 -7.69 1.26 25.11
C ASN A 318 -7.93 0.14 26.13
N PRO A 319 -8.37 0.44 27.38
CA PRO A 319 -8.52 -0.56 28.43
C PRO A 319 -9.62 -1.59 28.14
N ASP A 320 -10.59 -1.27 27.27
CA ASP A 320 -11.67 -2.18 26.85
C ASP A 320 -11.24 -3.09 25.69
N ALA A 321 -10.02 -2.94 25.14
CA ALA A 321 -9.51 -3.72 24.02
C ALA A 321 -8.44 -4.77 24.41
N VAL A 322 -8.34 -5.81 23.60
CA VAL A 322 -7.16 -6.68 23.46
C VAL A 322 -6.74 -6.64 22.00
N MET A 323 -5.47 -6.40 21.70
CA MET A 323 -4.95 -6.57 20.34
C MET A 323 -4.17 -7.86 20.23
N ALA A 324 -4.13 -8.43 19.03
CA ALA A 324 -3.15 -9.42 18.66
C ALA A 324 -2.65 -9.16 17.23
N ALA A 325 -1.41 -9.53 16.93
CA ALA A 325 -0.84 -9.37 15.60
C ALA A 325 0.18 -10.46 15.29
N LYS A 326 0.25 -10.84 14.01
CA LYS A 326 1.20 -11.83 13.50
C LYS A 326 2.63 -11.30 13.63
N GLY A 327 3.57 -12.18 13.97
CA GLY A 327 5.00 -11.83 14.10
C GLY A 327 5.56 -11.10 12.86
N ALA A 328 5.04 -11.41 11.67
CA ALA A 328 5.38 -10.77 10.40
C ALA A 328 5.31 -9.22 10.42
N ILE A 329 4.39 -8.63 11.19
CA ILE A 329 4.26 -7.16 11.32
C ILE A 329 4.74 -6.61 12.67
N LYS A 330 5.18 -7.47 13.60
CA LYS A 330 5.51 -7.10 14.99
C LYS A 330 6.57 -6.01 15.10
N ALA A 331 7.55 -5.98 14.20
CA ALA A 331 8.60 -4.96 14.16
C ALA A 331 8.10 -3.58 13.70
N ASN A 332 6.98 -3.52 12.97
CA ASN A 332 6.42 -2.28 12.42
C ASN A 332 5.50 -1.55 13.41
N LEU A 333 5.05 -2.21 14.48
CA LEU A 333 4.02 -1.72 15.40
C LEU A 333 4.58 -0.72 16.42
N GLN A 334 4.13 0.54 16.33
CA GLN A 334 4.56 1.64 17.18
C GLN A 334 3.57 1.93 18.31
N TYR A 335 4.03 1.89 19.56
CA TYR A 335 3.20 2.26 20.72
C TYR A 335 2.98 3.78 20.76
N SER A 336 1.73 4.21 20.62
CA SER A 336 1.35 5.63 20.63
C SER A 336 1.26 6.18 22.05
N SER A 337 1.62 7.45 22.22
CA SER A 337 1.34 8.21 23.45
C SER A 337 -0.01 8.93 23.42
N LEU A 338 -0.82 8.73 22.38
CA LEU A 338 -2.17 9.32 22.27
C LEU A 338 -3.11 8.83 23.39
N VAL A 339 -3.68 9.79 24.13
CA VAL A 339 -4.70 9.61 25.16
C VAL A 339 -6.01 10.16 24.63
N PHE A 340 -7.09 9.39 24.73
CA PHE A 340 -8.34 9.64 24.00
C PHE A 340 -9.45 10.18 24.92
N ALA A 341 -10.25 11.12 24.39
CA ALA A 341 -11.41 11.67 25.06
C ALA A 341 -12.63 11.64 24.12
N LYS A 342 -13.76 11.16 24.64
CA LYS A 342 -15.05 11.13 23.93
C LYS A 342 -15.90 12.34 24.33
N ASP A 343 -16.72 12.84 23.40
CA ASP A 343 -17.66 13.96 23.60
C ASP A 343 -16.95 15.18 24.22
N THR A 344 -15.72 15.43 23.76
CA THR A 344 -14.78 16.41 24.30
C THR A 344 -13.99 17.02 23.13
N VAL A 345 -13.87 18.34 23.08
CA VAL A 345 -12.99 19.06 22.15
C VAL A 345 -11.72 19.52 22.88
N VAL A 346 -10.57 19.35 22.25
CA VAL A 346 -9.27 19.89 22.66
C VAL A 346 -9.09 21.27 22.03
N ILE A 347 -8.75 22.26 22.83
CA ILE A 347 -8.55 23.66 22.40
C ILE A 347 -7.06 23.90 22.18
N GLY A 348 -6.71 24.47 21.03
CA GLY A 348 -5.34 24.66 20.58
C GLY A 348 -5.28 25.26 19.17
N ALA A 349 -4.09 25.55 18.66
CA ALA A 349 -3.92 25.95 17.27
C ALA A 349 -3.95 24.71 16.35
N ALA A 350 -4.78 24.75 15.32
CA ALA A 350 -4.84 23.72 14.29
C ALA A 350 -4.00 24.11 13.07
N TYR A 351 -3.06 23.25 12.67
CA TYR A 351 -2.22 23.44 11.47
C TYR A 351 -2.78 22.72 10.24
N ALA A 352 -3.69 21.78 10.42
CA ALA A 352 -4.42 21.11 9.36
C ALA A 352 -5.88 20.86 9.78
N ASN A 353 -6.81 20.93 8.83
CA ASN A 353 -8.20 20.51 9.00
C ASN A 353 -8.66 19.86 7.68
N VAL A 354 -8.77 18.52 7.67
CA VAL A 354 -8.92 17.72 6.45
C VAL A 354 -10.05 16.71 6.58
N ARG A 355 -10.71 16.37 5.48
CA ARG A 355 -11.70 15.28 5.46
C ARG A 355 -10.98 13.93 5.51
N SER A 356 -11.35 13.06 6.43
CA SER A 356 -10.60 11.84 6.76
C SER A 356 -11.49 10.80 7.46
N SER A 357 -11.05 9.54 7.59
CA SER A 357 -11.67 8.61 8.54
C SER A 357 -11.17 8.88 9.97
N TYR A 358 -11.76 8.22 10.96
CA TYR A 358 -11.28 8.31 12.34
C TYR A 358 -9.90 7.63 12.49
N ALA A 359 -9.73 6.43 11.91
CA ALA A 359 -8.47 5.69 11.98
C ALA A 359 -7.33 6.45 11.29
N ASP A 360 -7.58 7.03 10.12
CA ASP A 360 -6.60 7.87 9.40
C ASP A 360 -6.18 9.09 10.23
N CYS A 361 -7.13 9.74 10.91
CA CYS A 361 -6.86 10.88 11.78
C CYS A 361 -5.96 10.50 12.97
N VAL A 362 -6.18 9.32 13.57
CA VAL A 362 -5.34 8.75 14.62
C VAL A 362 -3.94 8.42 14.10
N VAL A 363 -3.85 7.74 12.96
CA VAL A 363 -2.58 7.31 12.34
C VAL A 363 -1.74 8.52 11.96
N ALA A 364 -2.33 9.51 11.29
CA ALA A 364 -1.65 10.75 10.90
C ALA A 364 -1.10 11.51 12.11
N CYS A 365 -1.91 11.73 13.15
CA CYS A 365 -1.44 12.45 14.34
C CYS A 365 -0.41 11.65 15.15
N ALA A 366 -0.53 10.32 15.23
CA ALA A 366 0.46 9.49 15.92
C ALA A 366 1.84 9.58 15.24
N ALA A 367 1.88 9.47 13.91
CA ALA A 367 3.12 9.51 13.13
C ALA A 367 3.75 10.92 13.04
N ASP A 368 2.93 11.97 12.83
CA ASP A 368 3.43 13.35 12.68
C ASP A 368 3.99 13.88 14.01
N GLN A 369 5.29 14.18 14.02
CA GLN A 369 6.00 14.73 15.18
C GLN A 369 5.52 16.15 15.56
N ARG A 370 4.87 16.88 14.65
CA ARG A 370 4.23 18.17 14.95
C ARG A 370 2.89 18.03 15.67
N CYS A 371 2.19 16.91 15.48
CA CYS A 371 0.87 16.74 16.08
C CYS A 371 1.03 16.52 17.60
N LEU A 372 0.49 17.43 18.41
CA LEU A 372 0.37 17.28 19.86
C LEU A 372 -1.03 16.78 20.27
N GLY A 373 -2.00 16.84 19.36
CA GLY A 373 -3.35 16.30 19.55
C GLY A 373 -4.24 16.53 18.33
N PHE A 374 -5.44 15.96 18.33
CA PHE A 374 -6.41 16.16 17.25
C PHE A 374 -7.84 16.25 17.77
N ASN A 375 -8.72 16.83 16.96
CA ASN A 375 -10.18 16.73 17.09
C ASN A 375 -10.75 16.07 15.83
N PHE A 376 -11.61 15.07 16.00
CA PHE A 376 -12.35 14.41 14.92
C PHE A 376 -13.85 14.65 15.08
N ASP A 377 -14.42 15.35 14.10
CA ASP A 377 -15.87 15.55 13.95
C ASP A 377 -16.47 14.29 13.30
N GLY A 378 -17.10 13.45 14.12
CA GLY A 378 -17.68 12.17 13.71
C GLY A 378 -18.78 12.30 12.63
N PRO A 379 -19.72 13.25 12.75
CA PRO A 379 -20.70 13.57 11.72
C PRO A 379 -20.11 14.07 10.39
N ASN A 380 -19.23 15.09 10.42
CA ASN A 380 -18.72 15.74 9.20
C ASN A 380 -17.50 15.04 8.59
N LYS A 381 -16.91 14.06 9.28
CA LYS A 381 -15.68 13.35 8.88
C LYS A 381 -14.47 14.29 8.72
N MET A 382 -14.35 15.26 9.62
CA MET A 382 -13.27 16.26 9.61
C MET A 382 -12.28 15.98 10.73
N CYS A 383 -10.99 15.92 10.37
CA CYS A 383 -9.86 15.74 11.27
C CYS A 383 -9.08 17.06 11.35
N ALA A 384 -9.09 17.71 12.53
CA ALA A 384 -8.31 18.89 12.82
C ALA A 384 -7.09 18.51 13.69
N MET A 385 -5.89 18.61 13.13
CA MET A 385 -4.62 18.29 13.81
C MET A 385 -4.02 19.55 14.43
N LEU A 386 -3.54 19.43 15.67
CA LEU A 386 -3.10 20.53 16.53
C LEU A 386 -1.60 20.46 16.81
N ASP A 387 -0.88 21.57 16.66
CA ASP A 387 0.54 21.70 17.04
C ASP A 387 0.73 22.50 18.35
N SER A 388 -0.38 22.88 19.00
CA SER A 388 -0.43 23.32 20.39
C SER A 388 -1.72 22.84 21.05
N VAL A 389 -1.68 22.61 22.36
CA VAL A 389 -2.83 22.22 23.18
C VAL A 389 -2.81 23.07 24.44
N THR A 390 -3.94 23.70 24.78
CA THR A 390 -4.04 24.63 25.93
C THR A 390 -5.07 24.20 26.97
N SER A 391 -6.13 23.52 26.55
CA SER A 391 -7.26 23.13 27.41
C SER A 391 -8.17 22.13 26.68
N SER A 392 -9.19 21.62 27.37
CA SER A 392 -10.27 20.83 26.77
C SER A 392 -11.63 21.25 27.33
N SER A 393 -12.71 20.93 26.61
CA SER A 393 -14.09 21.26 26.99
C SER A 393 -15.06 20.19 26.48
N PRO A 394 -16.15 19.85 27.20
CA PRO A 394 -17.17 18.92 26.71
C PRO A 394 -17.82 19.40 25.41
N PHE A 395 -17.83 18.56 24.38
CA PHE A 395 -18.46 18.82 23.09
C PHE A 395 -18.97 17.52 22.45
N LYS A 396 -20.29 17.32 22.42
CA LYS A 396 -20.90 16.08 21.92
C LYS A 396 -20.61 15.84 20.44
N GLY A 397 -20.31 14.59 20.08
CA GLY A 397 -20.04 14.18 18.70
C GLY A 397 -18.62 14.42 18.20
N VAL A 398 -17.76 15.07 19.00
CA VAL A 398 -16.31 15.13 18.75
C VAL A 398 -15.60 14.06 19.56
N MET A 399 -14.71 13.34 18.89
CA MET A 399 -13.72 12.46 19.51
C MET A 399 -12.37 13.16 19.40
N SER A 400 -11.62 13.28 20.49
CA SER A 400 -10.35 13.99 20.50
C SER A 400 -9.24 13.18 21.15
N SER A 401 -8.00 13.59 20.91
CA SER A 401 -6.85 13.01 21.57
C SER A 401 -5.74 14.02 21.77
N VAL A 402 -4.91 13.78 22.78
CA VAL A 402 -3.65 14.51 23.05
C VAL A 402 -2.53 13.50 23.21
N LYS A 403 -1.32 13.82 22.74
CA LYS A 403 -0.13 13.02 23.09
C LYS A 403 0.23 13.28 24.54
N ALA A 404 0.32 12.22 25.33
CA ALA A 404 0.92 12.30 26.65
C ALA A 404 2.36 12.81 26.54
N THR A 405 2.69 13.85 27.28
CA THR A 405 4.06 14.31 27.48
C THR A 405 4.88 13.20 28.12
N ARG A 406 6.05 12.88 27.54
CA ARG A 406 7.02 12.02 28.24
C ARG A 406 7.45 12.74 29.52
N SER A 407 7.18 12.09 30.67
CA SER A 407 7.65 12.50 32.00
C SER A 407 9.11 12.09 32.21
#